data_AF-A0A538PNQ8-F1
#
_entry.id   AF-A0A538PNQ8-F1
#
_cell.length_a   1.000
_cell.length_b   1.000
_cell.length_c   1.000
_cell.angle_alpha   90.00
_cell.angle_beta   90.00
_cell.angle_gamma   90.00
#
_symmetry.space_group_name_H-M   'P 1'
#
loop_
_entity.id
_entity.type
_entity.pdbx_description
1 polymer ?
#
loop_
_entity_poly.entity_id
_entity_poly.type
_entity_poly.pdbx_seq_one_letter_code
_entity_poly.pdbx_strand_id
1 'polypeptide(L)'
;MVTARSSQPRPAPPVVDVPLMEELPPVRLRSRAVGIISLLVVVAGAIAFYVVYKNQREATAAHEAQRAQDQRDADERTRQLREAQADPGRIAVTSTPSEASVWLKLGRTNLDTQVLPSSQMLRLRIEHDGYQPVDTEVVAASWEGTGLARKARLAVTLKPVPIDKKTHQPQVAALPALPANLPEPTGLTAGEGPVHIETSPPGAEVWLLIGFANTGVNFPTIAGRPYELRALADGYKPGYASITADEWRDPRGDPRAPIDAARKKEMIAKHIDLEVDPDAKPASPSPSHPGPSHPGPSHPGSRPAPKPRK
;
A
#
# COMPACT_ATOMS: atom_id res chain seq x y z
N MET A 1 3.04 -48.28 15.12
CA MET A 1 1.78 -48.81 15.67
C MET A 1 1.02 -49.48 14.52
N VAL A 2 0.90 -50.82 14.58
CA VAL A 2 -0.02 -51.77 13.88
C VAL A 2 -0.34 -51.49 12.38
N THR A 3 0.37 -52.02 11.37
CA THR A 3 0.34 -53.37 10.69
C THR A 3 -0.99 -53.86 10.09
N ALA A 4 -0.99 -54.16 8.77
CA ALA A 4 -1.49 -55.38 8.08
C ALA A 4 -1.91 -55.07 6.61
N ARG A 5 -1.79 -55.91 5.58
CA ARG A 5 -1.17 -57.24 5.35
C ARG A 5 -1.06 -57.47 3.83
N SER A 6 -0.10 -58.32 3.48
CA SER A 6 0.22 -58.88 2.15
C SER A 6 -0.80 -59.92 1.66
N SER A 7 -0.92 -60.09 0.34
CA SER A 7 -1.12 -61.43 -0.26
C SER A 7 -0.49 -61.51 -1.66
N GLN A 8 0.32 -62.56 -1.84
CA GLN A 8 1.20 -62.90 -2.97
C GLN A 8 0.63 -64.16 -3.69
N PRO A 9 1.28 -64.77 -4.71
CA PRO A 9 0.66 -65.32 -5.92
C PRO A 9 0.42 -66.84 -5.87
N ARG A 10 -0.18 -67.44 -6.91
CA ARG A 10 -0.07 -68.89 -7.16
C ARG A 10 -0.02 -69.28 -8.66
N PRO A 11 0.70 -70.36 -9.01
CA PRO A 11 1.00 -70.79 -10.38
C PRO A 11 0.07 -71.92 -10.90
N ALA A 12 0.21 -72.21 -12.20
CA ALA A 12 -0.59 -73.10 -13.04
C ALA A 12 -0.37 -74.63 -12.84
N PRO A 13 -1.27 -75.47 -13.37
CA PRO A 13 -0.99 -76.87 -13.74
C PRO A 13 -1.23 -77.18 -15.26
N PRO A 14 -0.87 -78.39 -15.74
CA PRO A 14 -0.29 -78.63 -17.07
C PRO A 14 -1.18 -79.35 -18.12
N VAL A 15 -0.60 -79.40 -19.32
CA VAL A 15 -0.86 -80.09 -20.61
C VAL A 15 -1.68 -81.40 -20.59
N VAL A 16 -2.55 -81.55 -21.59
CA VAL A 16 -3.01 -82.83 -22.17
C VAL A 16 -3.09 -82.69 -23.71
N ASP A 17 -2.24 -83.41 -24.46
CA ASP A 17 -2.42 -83.82 -25.88
C ASP A 17 -3.64 -84.77 -25.97
N VAL A 18 -4.48 -84.84 -27.02
CA VAL A 18 -4.40 -85.49 -28.37
C VAL A 18 -5.79 -85.21 -29.05
N PRO A 19 -6.10 -85.47 -30.36
CA PRO A 19 -5.34 -86.07 -31.45
C PRO A 19 -5.39 -85.33 -32.82
N LEU A 20 -4.54 -85.83 -33.73
CA LEU A 20 -4.46 -85.52 -35.16
C LEU A 20 -5.71 -86.03 -35.90
N MET A 21 -6.44 -85.14 -36.57
CA MET A 21 -7.37 -85.50 -37.65
C MET A 21 -6.94 -84.75 -38.92
N GLU A 22 -6.48 -85.54 -39.88
CA GLU A 22 -6.17 -85.16 -41.24
C GLU A 22 -7.49 -85.10 -42.01
N GLU A 23 -7.99 -83.89 -42.30
CA GLU A 23 -9.23 -83.74 -43.08
C GLU A 23 -9.18 -82.52 -44.01
N LEU A 24 -8.82 -82.83 -45.26
CA LEU A 24 -9.12 -82.17 -46.54
C LEU A 24 -8.74 -80.68 -46.72
N PRO A 25 -7.98 -80.31 -47.77
CA PRO A 25 -7.73 -78.91 -48.10
C PRO A 25 -9.06 -78.22 -48.50
N PRO A 26 -9.55 -77.21 -47.76
CA PRO A 26 -10.67 -76.43 -48.23
C PRO A 26 -10.20 -75.63 -49.44
N VAL A 27 -10.84 -75.90 -50.57
CA VAL A 27 -10.61 -75.22 -51.85
C VAL A 27 -10.63 -73.71 -51.62
N ARG A 28 -9.46 -73.08 -51.72
CA ARG A 28 -9.28 -71.62 -51.63
C ARG A 28 -9.96 -70.96 -52.82
N LEU A 29 -11.26 -70.70 -52.70
CA LEU A 29 -11.87 -69.59 -53.42
C LEU A 29 -11.33 -68.32 -52.77
N ARG A 30 -10.30 -67.74 -53.41
CA ARG A 30 -9.71 -66.43 -53.10
C ARG A 30 -10.80 -65.37 -53.29
N SER A 31 -11.70 -65.27 -52.29
CA SER A 31 -12.84 -64.38 -52.32
C SER A 31 -12.31 -62.95 -52.28
N ARG A 32 -12.52 -62.22 -53.38
CA ARG A 32 -12.22 -60.79 -53.47
C ARG A 32 -12.98 -59.98 -52.40
N ALA A 33 -14.01 -60.57 -51.75
CA ALA A 33 -14.78 -59.92 -50.69
C ALA A 33 -13.95 -59.64 -49.41
N VAL A 34 -13.00 -60.49 -49.03
CA VAL A 34 -12.16 -60.25 -47.84
C VAL A 34 -11.24 -59.04 -48.06
N GLY A 35 -10.74 -58.86 -49.29
CA GLY A 35 -9.97 -57.66 -49.67
C GLY A 35 -10.83 -56.40 -49.66
N ILE A 36 -12.08 -56.48 -50.10
CA ILE A 36 -13.01 -55.33 -50.10
C ILE A 36 -13.40 -54.94 -48.67
N ILE A 37 -13.68 -55.89 -47.78
CA ILE A 37 -14.01 -55.61 -46.37
C ILE A 37 -12.82 -54.98 -45.64
N SER A 38 -11.60 -55.50 -45.85
CA SER A 38 -10.36 -54.90 -45.32
C SER A 38 -10.17 -53.46 -45.79
N LEU A 39 -10.40 -53.19 -47.09
CA LEU A 39 -10.30 -51.84 -47.65
C LEU A 39 -11.32 -50.89 -47.01
N LEU A 40 -12.57 -51.34 -46.82
CA LEU A 40 -13.62 -50.52 -46.19
C LEU A 40 -13.27 -50.17 -44.73
N VAL A 41 -12.69 -51.08 -43.96
CA VAL A 41 -12.26 -50.80 -42.58
C VAL A 41 -11.14 -49.76 -42.54
N VAL A 42 -10.15 -49.84 -43.46
CA VAL A 42 -9.07 -48.85 -43.55
C VAL A 42 -9.62 -47.47 -43.93
N VAL A 43 -10.55 -47.41 -44.90
CA VAL A 43 -11.19 -46.14 -45.31
C VAL A 43 -12.02 -45.56 -44.16
N ALA A 44 -12.81 -46.37 -43.45
CA ALA A 44 -13.59 -45.92 -42.29
C ALA A 44 -12.68 -45.42 -41.16
N GLY A 45 -11.57 -46.12 -40.88
CA GLY A 45 -10.57 -45.71 -39.90
C GLY A 45 -9.90 -44.38 -40.28
N ALA A 46 -9.56 -44.18 -41.55
CA ALA A 46 -8.98 -42.93 -42.04
C ALA A 46 -9.96 -41.74 -41.91
N ILE A 47 -11.25 -41.96 -42.20
CA ILE A 47 -12.29 -40.93 -42.01
C ILE A 47 -12.45 -40.58 -40.53
N ALA A 48 -12.53 -41.58 -39.65
CA ALA A 48 -12.64 -41.36 -38.21
C ALA A 48 -11.43 -40.61 -37.64
N PHE A 49 -10.21 -41.00 -38.05
CA PHE A 49 -8.98 -40.32 -37.67
C PHE A 49 -8.96 -38.85 -38.15
N TYR A 50 -9.38 -38.60 -39.39
CA TYR A 50 -9.46 -37.25 -39.94
C TYR A 50 -10.44 -36.36 -39.15
N VAL A 51 -11.60 -36.89 -38.77
CA VAL A 51 -12.59 -36.16 -37.95
C VAL A 51 -12.02 -35.83 -36.57
N VAL A 52 -11.38 -36.79 -35.89
CA VAL A 52 -10.75 -36.56 -34.57
C VAL A 52 -9.63 -35.52 -34.67
N TYR A 53 -8.78 -35.63 -35.69
CA TYR A 53 -7.68 -34.68 -35.91
C TYR A 53 -8.19 -33.26 -36.18
N LYS A 54 -9.25 -33.12 -37.00
CA LYS A 54 -9.88 -31.82 -37.28
C LYS A 54 -10.49 -31.21 -36.00
N ASN A 55 -11.21 -32.00 -35.20
CA ASN A 55 -11.78 -31.54 -33.93
C ASN A 55 -10.70 -31.11 -32.93
N GLN A 56 -9.56 -31.82 -32.85
CA GLN A 56 -8.44 -31.41 -31.98
C GLN A 56 -7.82 -30.08 -32.42
N ARG A 57 -7.68 -29.85 -33.73
CA ARG A 57 -7.20 -28.56 -34.25
C ARG A 57 -8.17 -27.42 -33.96
N GLU A 58 -9.47 -27.64 -34.16
CA GLU A 58 -10.49 -26.63 -33.88
C GLU A 58 -10.59 -26.32 -32.37
N ALA A 59 -10.53 -27.33 -31.50
CA ALA A 59 -10.52 -27.14 -30.06
C ALA A 59 -9.26 -26.37 -29.59
N THR A 60 -8.09 -26.70 -30.14
CA THR A 60 -6.84 -25.99 -29.80
C THR A 60 -6.90 -24.54 -30.25
N ALA A 61 -7.36 -24.28 -31.49
CA ALA A 61 -7.51 -22.92 -32.01
C ALA A 61 -8.53 -22.09 -31.22
N ALA A 62 -9.65 -22.70 -30.80
CA ALA A 62 -10.65 -22.03 -29.95
C ALA A 62 -10.08 -21.67 -28.56
N HIS A 63 -9.33 -22.57 -27.93
CA HIS A 63 -8.68 -22.30 -26.66
C HIS A 63 -7.58 -21.23 -26.75
N GLU A 64 -6.80 -21.23 -27.82
CA GLU A 64 -5.80 -20.18 -28.08
C GLU A 64 -6.47 -18.82 -28.30
N ALA A 65 -7.56 -18.77 -29.09
CA ALA A 65 -8.32 -17.55 -29.30
C ALA A 65 -8.93 -17.01 -28.00
N GLN A 66 -9.49 -17.89 -27.17
CA GLN A 66 -10.07 -17.50 -25.88
C GLN A 66 -9.00 -16.98 -24.92
N ARG A 67 -7.84 -17.64 -24.80
CA ARG A 67 -6.73 -17.15 -23.97
C ARG A 67 -6.20 -15.80 -24.45
N ALA A 68 -6.10 -15.60 -25.76
CA ALA A 68 -5.67 -14.32 -26.32
C ALA A 68 -6.68 -13.21 -26.02
N GLN A 69 -7.98 -13.52 -26.02
CA GLN A 69 -9.02 -12.57 -25.63
C GLN A 69 -8.99 -12.28 -24.12
N ASP A 70 -8.92 -13.30 -23.27
CA ASP A 70 -8.83 -13.14 -21.81
C ASP A 70 -7.60 -12.32 -21.40
N GLN A 71 -6.47 -12.48 -22.10
CA GLN A 71 -5.26 -11.68 -21.88
C GLN A 71 -5.48 -10.22 -22.28
N ARG A 72 -6.12 -9.95 -23.42
CA ARG A 72 -6.44 -8.57 -23.84
C ARG A 72 -7.39 -7.91 -22.85
N ASP A 73 -8.43 -8.62 -22.42
CA ASP A 73 -9.40 -8.11 -21.45
C ASP A 73 -8.73 -7.85 -20.08
N ALA A 74 -7.81 -8.72 -19.65
CA ALA A 74 -7.04 -8.52 -18.43
C ALA A 74 -6.07 -7.32 -18.53
N ASP A 75 -5.40 -7.16 -19.67
CA ASP A 75 -4.50 -6.04 -19.93
C ASP A 75 -5.27 -4.71 -20.00
N GLU A 76 -6.42 -4.69 -20.66
CA GLU A 76 -7.31 -3.53 -20.72
C GLU A 76 -7.85 -3.15 -19.34
N ARG A 77 -8.31 -4.13 -18.54
CA ARG A 77 -8.70 -3.86 -17.15
C ARG A 77 -7.54 -3.32 -16.33
N THR A 78 -6.33 -3.87 -16.51
CA THR A 78 -5.15 -3.38 -15.79
C THR A 78 -4.80 -1.95 -16.20
N ARG A 79 -4.93 -1.61 -17.48
CA ARG A 79 -4.76 -0.23 -17.98
C ARG A 79 -5.82 0.70 -17.41
N GLN A 80 -7.09 0.31 -17.45
CA GLN A 80 -8.19 1.09 -16.87
C GLN A 80 -8.00 1.31 -15.37
N LEU A 81 -7.52 0.31 -14.62
CA LEU A 81 -7.21 0.46 -13.20
C LEU A 81 -6.03 1.39 -12.95
N ARG A 82 -5.01 1.42 -13.83
CA ARG A 82 -3.89 2.37 -13.75
C ARG A 82 -4.31 3.79 -14.16
N GLU A 83 -5.15 3.93 -15.17
CA GLU A 83 -5.70 5.21 -15.61
C GLU A 83 -6.69 5.78 -14.58
N ALA A 84 -7.40 4.90 -13.86
CA ALA A 84 -8.21 5.27 -12.70
C ALA A 84 -7.38 5.56 -11.44
N GLN A 85 -6.10 5.15 -11.42
CA GLN A 85 -5.21 5.46 -10.30
C GLN A 85 -4.82 6.93 -10.40
N ALA A 86 -5.24 7.70 -9.39
CA ALA A 86 -5.04 9.14 -9.40
C ALA A 86 -3.55 9.50 -9.53
N ASP A 87 -3.26 10.56 -10.30
CA ASP A 87 -1.88 10.99 -10.58
C ASP A 87 -1.11 11.24 -9.28
N PRO A 88 0.08 10.63 -9.10
CA PRO A 88 0.89 10.88 -7.93
C PRO A 88 1.40 12.32 -7.94
N GLY A 89 1.38 12.97 -6.77
CA GLY A 89 1.90 14.31 -6.54
C GLY A 89 2.73 14.39 -5.27
N ARG A 90 3.46 15.50 -5.12
CA ARG A 90 4.24 15.80 -3.92
C ARG A 90 3.98 17.22 -3.44
N ILE A 91 3.89 17.41 -2.13
CA ILE A 91 3.81 18.72 -1.50
C ILE A 91 5.12 18.97 -0.77
N ALA A 92 5.84 20.01 -1.18
CA ALA A 92 7.01 20.52 -0.50
C ALA A 92 6.64 21.77 0.32
N VAL A 93 6.95 21.79 1.62
CA VAL A 93 6.63 22.91 2.50
C VAL A 93 7.87 23.42 3.21
N THR A 94 8.00 24.75 3.23
CA THR A 94 8.98 25.49 4.04
C THR A 94 8.24 26.51 4.88
N SER A 95 8.84 26.97 5.97
CA SER A 95 8.27 28.01 6.82
C SER A 95 9.31 28.92 7.43
N THR A 96 8.86 30.10 7.86
CA THR A 96 9.62 31.04 8.68
C THR A 96 8.85 31.25 9.99
N PRO A 97 9.37 30.82 11.16
CA PRO A 97 10.68 30.22 11.34
C PRO A 97 10.73 28.75 10.90
N SER A 98 11.95 28.22 10.79
CA SER A 98 12.20 26.89 10.20
C SER A 98 11.80 25.73 11.10
N GLU A 99 11.69 25.94 12.41
CA GLU A 99 11.35 24.91 13.40
C GLU A 99 9.87 24.54 13.44
N ALA A 100 9.03 25.14 12.60
CA ALA A 100 7.60 24.90 12.61
C ALA A 100 7.26 23.44 12.23
N SER A 101 6.27 22.88 12.94
CA SER A 101 5.61 21.64 12.55
C SER A 101 4.58 21.92 11.47
N VAL A 102 4.55 21.10 10.42
CA VAL A 102 3.63 21.26 9.29
C VAL A 102 2.58 20.17 9.31
N TRP A 103 1.32 20.60 9.26
CA TRP A 103 0.14 19.75 9.37
C TRP A 103 -0.70 19.85 8.10
N LEU A 104 -1.21 18.71 7.64
CA LEU A 104 -2.13 18.58 6.51
C LEU A 104 -3.54 18.30 7.02
N LYS A 105 -4.53 19.10 6.63
CA LYS A 105 -5.93 18.83 6.98
C LYS A 105 -6.44 17.60 6.23
N LEU A 106 -6.95 16.62 6.96
CA LEU A 106 -7.57 15.42 6.39
C LEU A 106 -9.08 15.58 6.18
N GLY A 107 -9.75 16.40 7.01
CA GLY A 107 -11.19 16.64 6.94
C GLY A 107 -11.84 16.80 8.32
N ARG A 108 -13.13 16.48 8.42
CA ARG A 108 -13.92 16.45 9.66
C ARG A 108 -14.38 15.04 10.00
N THR A 109 -14.42 14.68 11.27
CA THR A 109 -14.61 13.29 11.75
C THR A 109 -15.94 12.64 11.40
N ASN A 110 -15.95 11.31 11.56
CA ASN A 110 -16.68 10.31 10.76
C ASN A 110 -16.13 10.24 9.32
N LEU A 111 -14.80 10.22 9.20
CA LEU A 111 -14.08 10.18 7.92
C LEU A 111 -13.20 8.94 7.80
N ASP A 112 -13.10 8.43 6.58
CA ASP A 112 -12.03 7.54 6.15
C ASP A 112 -10.96 8.37 5.44
N THR A 113 -9.71 8.30 5.90
CA THR A 113 -8.63 9.07 5.30
C THR A 113 -8.28 8.55 3.90
N GLN A 114 -7.48 9.32 3.15
CA GLN A 114 -6.70 8.75 2.05
C GLN A 114 -5.82 7.59 2.55
N VAL A 115 -5.29 6.79 1.64
CA VAL A 115 -4.34 5.72 1.96
C VAL A 115 -3.09 6.33 2.62
N LEU A 116 -2.80 5.91 3.85
CA LEU A 116 -1.64 6.36 4.62
C LEU A 116 -0.68 5.19 4.87
N PRO A 117 0.64 5.46 4.95
CA PRO A 117 1.63 4.42 5.22
C PRO A 117 1.52 3.91 6.66
N SER A 118 1.50 2.60 6.82
CA SER A 118 1.52 1.92 8.13
C SER A 118 2.92 1.56 8.63
N SER A 119 3.94 1.81 7.80
CA SER A 119 5.36 1.61 8.12
C SER A 119 5.95 2.70 9.03
N GLN A 120 5.20 3.78 9.28
CA GLN A 120 5.61 4.87 10.15
C GLN A 120 4.48 5.22 11.12
N MET A 121 4.83 5.80 12.25
CA MET A 121 3.86 6.31 13.20
C MET A 121 3.24 7.60 12.67
N LEU A 122 1.92 7.61 12.54
CA LEU A 122 1.18 8.78 12.07
C LEU A 122 0.70 9.56 13.28
N ARG A 123 1.01 10.86 13.32
CA ARG A 123 0.52 11.76 14.38
C ARG A 123 -0.64 12.58 13.87
N LEU A 124 -1.72 12.59 14.63
CA LEU A 124 -2.94 13.29 14.31
C LEU A 124 -3.23 14.32 15.40
N ARG A 125 -3.65 15.51 15.00
CA ARG A 125 -4.19 16.53 15.88
C ARG A 125 -5.68 16.69 15.57
N ILE A 126 -6.50 16.57 16.61
CA ILE A 126 -7.96 16.61 16.52
C ILE A 126 -8.45 17.84 17.26
N GLU A 127 -9.24 18.65 16.58
CA GLU A 127 -9.69 19.95 17.08
C GLU A 127 -11.20 20.11 16.91
N HIS A 128 -11.87 20.66 17.91
CA HIS A 128 -13.28 21.00 17.81
C HIS A 128 -13.55 22.25 18.64
N ASP A 129 -14.37 23.15 18.10
CA ASP A 129 -14.73 24.39 18.77
C ASP A 129 -15.36 24.12 20.14
N GLY A 130 -14.86 24.79 21.19
CA GLY A 130 -15.30 24.60 22.57
C GLY A 130 -14.68 23.39 23.28
N TYR A 131 -13.79 22.64 22.63
CA TYR A 131 -13.09 21.48 23.20
C TYR A 131 -11.56 21.66 23.18
N GLN A 132 -10.89 20.99 24.11
CA GLN A 132 -9.45 20.91 24.16
C GLN A 132 -8.94 20.12 22.95
N PRO A 133 -7.93 20.64 22.23
CA PRO A 133 -7.30 19.90 21.14
C PRO A 133 -6.59 18.66 21.69
N VAL A 134 -6.63 17.56 20.93
CA VAL A 134 -6.00 16.29 21.31
C VAL A 134 -5.00 15.88 20.23
N ASP A 135 -3.75 15.68 20.65
CA ASP A 135 -2.74 14.99 19.84
C ASP A 135 -2.80 13.50 20.15
N THR A 136 -2.86 12.68 19.10
CA THR A 136 -2.93 11.23 19.18
C THR A 136 -2.13 10.58 18.06
N GLU A 137 -1.97 9.27 18.14
CA GLU A 137 -1.11 8.51 17.24
C GLU A 137 -1.83 7.29 16.69
N VAL A 138 -1.59 7.00 15.41
CA VAL A 138 -1.97 5.71 14.82
C VAL A 138 -0.81 4.74 15.05
N VAL A 139 -0.89 4.01 16.17
CA VAL A 139 0.11 3.04 16.58
C VAL A 139 -0.02 1.73 15.79
N ALA A 140 1.02 0.90 15.81
CA ALA A 140 1.03 -0.40 15.13
C ALA A 140 -0.21 -1.27 15.45
N ALA A 141 -0.62 -1.29 16.71
CA ALA A 141 -1.78 -2.05 17.19
C ALA A 141 -3.13 -1.54 16.68
N SER A 142 -3.20 -0.29 16.20
CA SER A 142 -4.42 0.27 15.61
C SER A 142 -4.70 -0.27 14.20
N TRP A 143 -3.72 -0.93 13.57
CA TRP A 143 -3.84 -1.45 12.22
C TRP A 143 -4.26 -2.91 12.20
N GLU A 144 -5.28 -3.22 11.41
CA GLU A 144 -5.78 -4.56 11.12
C GLU A 144 -5.58 -4.90 9.64
N GLY A 145 -5.45 -6.19 9.31
CA GLY A 145 -5.25 -6.66 7.93
C GLY A 145 -3.78 -6.65 7.46
N THR A 146 -3.57 -6.95 6.17
CA THR A 146 -2.23 -7.06 5.56
C THR A 146 -2.18 -6.37 4.18
N GLY A 147 -0.99 -5.90 3.79
CA GLY A 147 -0.76 -5.28 2.47
C GLY A 147 -1.67 -4.07 2.22
N LEU A 148 -2.40 -4.10 1.11
CA LEU A 148 -3.36 -3.06 0.68
C LEU A 148 -4.74 -3.19 1.34
N ALA A 149 -5.03 -4.32 2.01
CA ALA A 149 -6.28 -4.53 2.73
C ALA A 149 -6.20 -3.99 4.17
N ARG A 150 -5.09 -3.33 4.52
CA ARG A 150 -4.85 -2.84 5.86
C ARG A 150 -5.76 -1.65 6.16
N LYS A 151 -6.28 -1.59 7.38
CA LYS A 151 -7.15 -0.49 7.84
C LYS A 151 -6.83 -0.19 9.29
N ALA A 152 -6.90 1.07 9.69
CA ALA A 152 -6.83 1.44 11.10
C ALA A 152 -8.13 2.08 11.56
N ARG A 153 -8.40 1.97 12.85
CA ARG A 153 -9.53 2.64 13.50
C ARG A 153 -9.06 3.44 14.70
N LEU A 154 -9.57 4.65 14.82
CA LEU A 154 -9.24 5.59 15.89
C LEU A 154 -10.52 6.26 16.38
N ALA A 155 -10.80 6.11 17.68
CA ALA A 155 -11.91 6.77 18.35
C ALA A 155 -11.37 7.69 19.45
N VAL A 156 -11.75 8.98 19.41
CA VAL A 156 -11.23 9.99 20.36
C VAL A 156 -12.36 10.78 21.01
N THR A 157 -12.36 10.83 22.33
CA THR A 157 -13.29 11.66 23.11
C THR A 157 -12.61 12.97 23.50
N LEU A 158 -13.15 14.09 23.05
CA LEU A 158 -12.64 15.42 23.34
C LEU A 158 -13.21 15.94 24.66
N LYS A 159 -12.39 16.69 25.41
CA LYS A 159 -12.79 17.30 26.69
C LYS A 159 -13.17 18.76 26.45
N PRO A 160 -14.30 19.27 26.98
CA PRO A 160 -14.63 20.69 26.86
C PRO A 160 -13.53 21.59 27.41
N VAL A 161 -13.33 22.76 26.80
CA VAL A 161 -12.39 23.76 27.31
C VAL A 161 -12.86 24.27 28.68
N PRO A 162 -12.00 24.28 29.72
CA PRO A 162 -12.33 24.86 31.00
C PRO A 162 -12.67 26.35 30.85
N ILE A 163 -13.80 26.76 31.42
CA ILE A 163 -14.16 28.17 31.51
C ILE A 163 -13.54 28.73 32.78
N ASP A 164 -12.75 29.80 32.66
CA ASP A 164 -12.24 30.51 33.84
C ASP A 164 -13.42 31.14 34.58
N LYS A 165 -13.60 30.75 35.85
CA LYS A 165 -14.70 31.21 36.71
C LYS A 165 -14.68 32.72 36.96
N LYS A 166 -13.53 33.39 36.82
CA LYS A 166 -13.39 34.82 37.10
C LYS A 166 -13.71 35.68 35.88
N THR A 167 -13.20 35.27 34.72
CA THR A 167 -13.35 36.04 33.47
C THR A 167 -14.51 35.55 32.62
N HIS A 168 -15.10 34.40 32.94
CA HIS A 168 -16.07 33.68 32.11
C HIS A 168 -15.58 33.42 30.69
N GLN A 169 -14.27 33.49 30.45
CA GLN A 169 -13.68 33.22 29.14
C GLN A 169 -13.16 31.78 29.05
N PRO A 170 -13.23 31.14 27.87
CA PRO A 170 -12.59 29.85 27.63
C PRO A 170 -11.08 29.95 27.84
N GLN A 171 -10.54 29.09 28.70
CA GLN A 171 -9.09 28.99 28.88
C GLN A 171 -8.52 28.03 27.85
N VAL A 172 -8.34 28.53 26.62
CA VAL A 172 -7.74 27.76 25.53
C VAL A 172 -6.27 27.56 25.85
N ALA A 173 -5.89 26.30 26.09
CA ALA A 173 -4.48 25.96 26.21
C ALA A 173 -3.78 26.25 24.88
N ALA A 174 -2.67 26.98 24.91
CA ALA A 174 -1.86 27.21 23.72
C ALA A 174 -1.46 25.85 23.13
N LEU A 175 -1.63 25.72 21.82
CA LEU A 175 -1.25 24.51 21.08
C LEU A 175 0.28 24.35 21.18
N PRO A 176 0.79 23.25 21.76
CA PRO A 176 2.23 23.02 21.73
C PRO A 176 2.67 22.87 20.27
N ALA A 177 3.74 23.55 19.86
CA ALA A 177 4.26 23.43 18.50
C ALA A 177 4.85 22.05 18.22
N LEU A 178 5.37 21.40 19.27
CA LEU A 178 5.85 20.03 19.23
C LEU A 178 5.03 19.14 20.17
N PRO A 179 4.57 17.96 19.71
CA PRO A 179 4.07 16.95 20.64
C PRO A 179 5.20 16.56 21.61
N ALA A 180 4.89 16.47 22.91
CA ALA A 180 5.88 16.16 23.95
C ALA A 180 6.57 14.81 23.67
N ASN A 181 7.89 14.71 23.91
CA ASN A 181 8.76 13.53 23.72
C ASN A 181 8.01 12.19 23.65
N LEU A 182 7.88 11.67 22.42
CA LEU A 182 7.11 10.47 22.15
C LEU A 182 8.01 9.22 22.21
N PRO A 183 7.46 8.08 22.65
CA PRO A 183 8.19 6.81 22.65
C PRO A 183 8.61 6.45 21.22
N GLU A 184 9.75 5.74 21.10
CA GLU A 184 10.16 5.21 19.80
C GLU A 184 9.09 4.25 19.27
N PRO A 185 8.67 4.39 18.01
CA PRO A 185 7.64 3.54 17.46
C PRO A 185 8.14 2.11 17.29
N THR A 186 7.55 1.17 18.02
CA THR A 186 7.85 -0.27 17.91
C THR A 186 6.71 -1.02 17.24
N GLY A 187 7.03 -2.08 16.48
CA GLY A 187 6.03 -3.02 15.94
C GLY A 187 5.33 -2.56 14.65
N LEU A 188 5.79 -1.48 14.02
CA LEU A 188 5.27 -1.06 12.71
C LEU A 188 5.66 -2.09 11.64
N THR A 189 4.70 -2.45 10.79
CA THR A 189 4.95 -3.35 9.66
C THR A 189 4.65 -2.63 8.35
N ALA A 190 5.36 -2.98 7.28
CA ALA A 190 5.13 -2.37 5.98
C ALA A 190 3.72 -2.64 5.44
N GLY A 191 3.16 -1.64 4.76
CA GLY A 191 1.81 -1.67 4.20
C GLY A 191 1.20 -0.27 4.19
N GLU A 192 -0.01 -0.17 3.67
CA GLU A 192 -0.72 1.10 3.56
C GLU A 192 -2.23 0.87 3.65
N GLY A 193 -2.96 1.87 4.13
CA GLY A 193 -4.40 1.75 4.29
C GLY A 193 -5.07 3.02 4.77
N PRO A 194 -6.40 3.12 4.64
CA PRO A 194 -7.15 4.22 5.23
C PRO A 194 -7.20 4.07 6.76
N VAL A 195 -7.29 5.21 7.44
CA VAL A 195 -7.58 5.31 8.87
C VAL A 195 -9.00 5.82 9.02
N HIS A 196 -9.84 5.07 9.71
CA HIS A 196 -11.19 5.49 10.08
C HIS A 196 -11.14 6.27 11.39
N ILE A 197 -11.65 7.50 11.42
CA ILE A 197 -11.55 8.39 12.58
C ILE A 197 -12.93 8.87 13.02
N GLU A 198 -13.26 8.53 14.26
CA GLU A 198 -14.49 8.94 14.95
C GLU A 198 -14.15 9.79 16.18
N THR A 199 -14.99 10.78 16.46
CA THR A 199 -14.86 11.59 17.68
C THR A 199 -16.16 11.80 18.42
N SER A 200 -16.04 12.08 19.71
CA SER A 200 -17.13 12.59 20.55
C SER A 200 -16.72 13.94 21.14
N PRO A 201 -17.37 15.07 20.74
CA PRO A 201 -18.46 15.16 19.75
C PRO A 201 -17.99 14.89 18.31
N PRO A 202 -18.91 14.57 17.38
CA PRO A 202 -18.58 14.39 15.97
C PRO A 202 -18.33 15.74 15.27
N GLY A 203 -17.65 15.71 14.11
CA GLY A 203 -17.39 16.89 13.29
C GLY A 203 -16.11 17.64 13.64
N ALA A 204 -15.23 17.06 14.46
CA ALA A 204 -13.92 17.62 14.79
C ALA A 204 -13.02 17.65 13.55
N GLU A 205 -12.20 18.69 13.40
CA GLU A 205 -11.20 18.78 12.35
C GLU A 205 -10.00 17.86 12.66
N VAL A 206 -9.52 17.16 11.64
CA VAL A 206 -8.38 16.24 11.76
C VAL A 206 -7.22 16.76 10.93
N TRP A 207 -6.06 16.86 11.57
CA TRP A 207 -4.80 17.32 11.00
C TRP A 207 -3.75 16.21 11.12
N LEU A 208 -3.05 15.90 10.03
CA LEU A 208 -1.93 14.94 9.99
C LEU A 208 -0.61 15.69 10.04
N LEU A 209 0.29 15.33 10.96
CA LEU A 209 1.66 15.83 10.93
C LEU A 209 2.40 15.24 9.72
N ILE A 210 2.83 16.10 8.79
CA ILE A 210 3.56 15.67 7.58
C ILE A 210 5.06 15.96 7.63
N GLY A 211 5.53 16.67 8.66
CA GLY A 211 6.95 16.86 8.95
C GLY A 211 7.25 18.18 9.67
N PHE A 212 8.55 18.49 9.76
CA PHE A 212 9.06 19.75 10.30
C PHE A 212 9.79 20.52 9.20
N ALA A 213 9.57 21.82 9.10
CA ALA A 213 10.07 22.61 7.97
C ALA A 213 11.60 22.63 7.88
N ASN A 214 12.31 22.59 9.01
CA ASN A 214 13.78 22.53 9.10
C ASN A 214 14.38 21.26 8.50
N THR A 215 13.60 20.17 8.45
CA THR A 215 14.02 18.90 7.82
C THR A 215 13.67 18.82 6.33
N GLY A 216 12.94 19.82 5.81
CA GLY A 216 12.36 19.79 4.46
C GLY A 216 11.15 18.86 4.41
N VAL A 217 9.94 19.43 4.47
CA VAL A 217 8.72 18.64 4.31
C VAL A 217 8.56 18.26 2.85
N ASN A 218 8.47 16.96 2.55
CA ASN A 218 8.18 16.43 1.22
C ASN A 218 7.19 15.27 1.35
N PHE A 219 5.90 15.58 1.22
CA PHE A 219 4.82 14.64 1.48
C PHE A 219 4.21 14.09 0.17
N PRO A 220 4.19 12.76 -0.02
CA PRO A 220 3.54 12.14 -1.18
C PRO A 220 2.01 12.24 -1.07
N THR A 221 1.35 12.59 -2.16
CA THR A 221 -0.09 12.82 -2.21
C THR A 221 -0.68 12.58 -3.61
N ILE A 222 -1.95 12.94 -3.82
CA ILE A 222 -2.63 12.85 -5.11
C ILE A 222 -2.66 14.24 -5.77
N ALA A 223 -2.11 14.36 -6.97
CA ALA A 223 -2.16 15.59 -7.74
C ALA A 223 -3.59 15.92 -8.19
N GLY A 224 -3.90 17.22 -8.29
CA GLY A 224 -5.22 17.71 -8.73
C GLY A 224 -6.26 17.83 -7.61
N ARG A 225 -5.93 17.43 -6.37
CA ARG A 225 -6.80 17.61 -5.20
C ARG A 225 -6.46 18.90 -4.45
N PRO A 226 -7.47 19.56 -3.84
CA PRO A 226 -7.22 20.65 -2.93
C PRO A 226 -6.67 20.16 -1.59
N TYR A 227 -5.79 20.93 -0.97
CA TYR A 227 -5.21 20.65 0.34
C TYR A 227 -5.15 21.91 1.20
N GLU A 228 -5.33 21.76 2.51
CA GLU A 228 -5.11 22.81 3.51
C GLU A 228 -3.93 22.43 4.39
N LEU A 229 -2.99 23.35 4.55
CA LEU A 229 -1.77 23.21 5.33
C LEU A 229 -1.79 24.20 6.49
N ARG A 230 -1.24 23.78 7.62
CA ARG A 230 -1.03 24.62 8.80
C ARG A 230 0.37 24.44 9.34
N ALA A 231 1.09 25.54 9.56
CA ALA A 231 2.37 25.55 10.27
C ALA A 231 2.18 26.04 11.71
N LEU A 232 2.85 25.41 12.66
CA LEU A 232 2.80 25.76 14.08
C LEU A 232 4.22 25.85 14.67
N ALA A 233 4.52 26.94 15.36
CA ALA A 233 5.79 27.18 16.04
C ALA A 233 5.55 27.85 17.41
N ASP A 234 6.39 27.56 18.40
CA ASP A 234 6.23 28.10 19.75
C ASP A 234 6.52 29.61 19.74
N GLY A 235 5.63 30.40 20.33
CA GLY A 235 5.74 31.87 20.31
C GLY A 235 5.25 32.53 19.02
N TYR A 236 4.63 31.77 18.12
CA TYR A 236 4.06 32.27 16.86
C TYR A 236 2.59 31.89 16.73
N LYS A 237 1.83 32.73 16.03
CA LYS A 237 0.46 32.41 15.62
C LYS A 237 0.49 31.32 14.54
N PRO A 238 -0.54 30.46 14.46
CA PRO A 238 -0.66 29.49 13.37
C PRO A 238 -0.66 30.16 11.99
N GLY A 239 0.19 29.65 11.09
CA GLY A 239 0.23 30.06 9.68
C GLY A 239 -0.50 29.04 8.80
N TYR A 240 -1.13 29.50 7.72
CA TYR A 240 -1.94 28.65 6.84
C TYR A 240 -1.57 28.83 5.38
N ALA A 241 -1.66 27.75 4.61
CA ALA A 241 -1.61 27.80 3.15
C ALA A 241 -2.64 26.82 2.57
N SER A 242 -3.26 27.20 1.46
CA SER A 242 -4.10 26.30 0.67
C SER A 242 -3.40 25.96 -0.65
N ILE A 243 -3.63 24.75 -1.12
CA ILE A 243 -3.30 24.29 -2.47
C ILE A 243 -4.63 24.06 -3.16
N THR A 244 -4.90 24.78 -4.24
CA THR A 244 -6.11 24.53 -5.04
C THR A 244 -5.88 23.43 -6.07
N ALA A 245 -6.97 22.85 -6.59
CA ALA A 245 -6.89 21.85 -7.66
C ALA A 245 -6.13 22.39 -8.89
N ASP A 246 -6.39 23.64 -9.29
CA ASP A 246 -5.75 24.26 -10.46
C ASP A 246 -4.26 24.59 -10.25
N GLU A 247 -3.78 24.74 -9.02
CA GLU A 247 -2.34 24.93 -8.79
C GLU A 247 -1.52 23.73 -9.26
N TRP A 248 -2.12 22.53 -9.27
CA TRP A 248 -1.52 21.32 -9.82
C TRP A 248 -1.40 21.34 -11.33
N ARG A 249 -2.10 22.20 -12.05
CA ARG A 249 -2.05 22.23 -13.52
C ARG A 249 -0.64 22.62 -14.00
N ASP A 250 -0.10 21.82 -14.91
CA ASP A 250 1.16 22.14 -15.60
C ASP A 250 0.90 23.29 -16.60
N PRO A 251 1.63 24.42 -16.51
CA PRO A 251 1.46 25.54 -17.45
C PRO A 251 1.77 25.18 -18.91
N ARG A 252 2.43 24.04 -19.17
CA ARG A 252 2.68 23.52 -20.52
C ARG A 252 1.52 22.66 -21.06
N GLY A 253 0.51 22.36 -20.23
CA GLY A 253 -0.69 21.63 -20.63
C GLY A 253 -1.80 22.54 -21.17
N ASP A 254 -2.94 21.95 -21.52
CA ASP A 254 -4.13 22.71 -21.90
C ASP A 254 -4.75 23.40 -20.65
N PRO A 255 -4.84 24.76 -20.63
CA PRO A 255 -5.45 25.48 -19.52
C PRO A 255 -6.96 25.25 -19.38
N ARG A 256 -7.64 24.80 -20.44
CA ARG A 256 -9.11 24.62 -20.46
C ARG A 256 -9.56 23.19 -20.17
N ALA A 257 -8.64 22.23 -20.17
CA ALA A 257 -8.97 20.85 -19.83
C ALA A 257 -9.50 20.75 -18.38
N PRO A 258 -10.51 19.90 -18.09
CA PRO A 258 -10.87 19.58 -16.70
C PRO A 258 -9.66 19.10 -15.90
N ILE A 259 -9.56 19.45 -14.60
CA ILE A 259 -8.34 19.16 -13.81
C ILE A 259 -7.98 17.67 -13.81
N ASP A 260 -8.98 16.79 -13.83
CA ASP A 260 -8.77 15.33 -13.85
C ASP A 260 -8.03 14.87 -15.11
N ALA A 261 -8.31 15.48 -16.26
CA ALA A 261 -7.66 15.18 -17.55
C ALA A 261 -6.46 16.09 -17.86
N ALA A 262 -6.27 17.17 -17.10
CA ALA A 262 -5.18 18.09 -17.30
C ALA A 262 -3.84 17.44 -16.96
N ARG A 263 -2.80 17.82 -17.70
CA ARG A 263 -1.41 17.53 -17.32
C ARG A 263 -1.12 18.21 -15.99
N LYS A 264 -0.65 17.45 -15.00
CA LYS A 264 -0.38 17.94 -13.64
C LYS A 264 1.12 18.06 -13.39
N LYS A 265 1.50 18.98 -12.50
CA LYS A 265 2.83 19.10 -11.92
C LYS A 265 3.07 17.91 -11.01
N GLU A 266 4.30 17.42 -10.99
CA GLU A 266 4.73 16.38 -10.05
C GLU A 266 4.81 16.91 -8.60
N MET A 267 5.13 18.19 -8.43
CA MET A 267 5.38 18.80 -7.13
C MET A 267 4.78 20.21 -7.02
N ILE A 268 4.20 20.52 -5.86
CA ILE A 268 3.79 21.86 -5.43
C ILE A 268 4.66 22.28 -4.25
N ALA A 269 5.27 23.47 -4.35
CA ALA A 269 6.03 24.07 -3.25
C ALA A 269 5.21 25.19 -2.59
N LYS A 270 5.17 25.20 -1.26
CA LYS A 270 4.55 26.25 -0.45
C LYS A 270 5.54 26.78 0.58
N HIS A 271 5.43 28.07 0.86
CA HIS A 271 6.12 28.75 1.95
C HIS A 271 5.07 29.33 2.90
N ILE A 272 5.27 29.20 4.21
CA ILE A 272 4.36 29.71 5.23
C ILE A 272 5.16 30.59 6.20
N ASP A 273 4.90 31.90 6.17
CA ASP A 273 5.44 32.84 7.14
C ASP A 273 4.54 32.89 8.38
N LEU A 274 5.15 32.76 9.56
CA LEU A 274 4.48 32.77 10.85
C LEU A 274 4.69 34.14 11.52
N GLU A 275 3.61 34.68 12.05
CA GLU A 275 3.64 35.94 12.80
C GLU A 275 3.96 35.66 14.28
N VAL A 276 4.83 36.47 14.89
CA VAL A 276 5.11 36.39 16.33
C VAL A 276 3.82 36.66 17.10
N ASP A 277 3.51 35.80 18.06
CA ASP A 277 2.36 35.98 18.94
C ASP A 277 2.77 36.86 20.15
N PRO A 278 2.29 38.12 20.24
CA PRO A 278 2.66 39.01 21.34
C PRO A 278 2.13 38.53 22.70
N ASP A 279 1.09 37.70 22.70
CA ASP A 279 0.44 37.19 23.92
C ASP A 279 0.98 35.83 24.35
N ALA A 280 1.88 35.23 23.55
CA ALA A 280 2.52 33.98 23.90
C ALA A 280 3.38 34.19 25.15
N LYS A 281 3.07 33.45 26.22
CA LYS A 281 3.98 33.34 27.35
C LYS A 281 5.32 32.82 26.82
N PRO A 282 6.46 33.42 27.21
CA PRO A 282 7.77 32.92 26.80
C PRO A 282 7.83 31.44 27.13
N ALA A 283 8.12 30.63 26.11
CA ALA A 283 8.25 29.19 26.27
C ALA A 283 9.22 28.95 27.43
N SER A 284 8.75 28.25 28.48
CA SER A 284 9.67 27.72 29.50
C SER A 284 10.79 27.03 28.73
N PRO A 285 12.06 27.38 28.94
CA PRO A 285 13.16 26.89 28.13
C PRO A 285 13.08 25.37 28.11
N SER A 286 12.69 24.81 26.97
CA SER A 286 12.76 23.37 26.76
C SER A 286 14.20 22.98 27.08
N PRO A 287 14.41 21.96 27.94
CA PRO A 287 15.75 21.54 28.30
C PRO A 287 16.48 21.28 27.00
N SER A 288 17.47 22.14 26.72
CA SER A 288 18.29 22.06 25.54
C SER A 288 18.72 20.62 25.39
N HIS A 289 18.37 20.01 24.27
CA HIS A 289 18.93 18.72 23.90
C HIS A 289 20.43 18.87 24.11
N PRO A 290 21.08 18.10 25.01
CA PRO A 290 22.52 18.15 25.13
C PRO A 290 23.04 17.80 23.74
N GLY A 291 23.60 18.81 23.06
CA GLY A 291 24.17 18.62 21.74
C GLY A 291 25.08 17.40 21.79
N PRO A 292 25.13 16.58 20.72
CA PRO A 292 25.98 15.40 20.69
C PRO A 292 27.37 15.86 21.13
N SER A 293 27.78 15.38 22.30
CA SER A 293 29.08 15.68 22.86
C SER A 293 30.05 15.04 21.88
N HIS A 294 30.65 15.86 21.03
CA HIS A 294 31.74 15.43 20.17
C HIS A 294 32.76 14.74 21.09
N PRO A 295 33.02 13.43 20.92
CA PRO A 295 34.11 12.81 21.65
C PRO A 295 35.38 13.54 21.21
N GLY A 296 36.01 14.23 22.16
CA GLY A 296 37.27 14.92 21.93
C GLY A 296 38.29 13.94 21.33
N PRO A 297 39.22 14.42 20.50
CA PRO A 297 40.22 13.58 19.86
C PRO A 297 41.00 12.81 20.93
N SER A 298 40.80 11.50 20.97
CA SER A 298 41.55 10.59 21.82
C SER A 298 43.02 10.64 21.40
N HIS A 299 43.87 11.12 22.31
CA HIS A 299 45.32 11.09 22.15
C HIS A 299 45.79 9.67 21.80
N PRO A 300 46.61 9.49 20.76
CA PRO A 300 47.20 8.20 20.46
C PRO A 300 48.20 7.83 21.57
N GLY A 301 47.86 6.77 22.31
CA GLY A 301 48.73 6.19 23.34
C GLY A 301 50.06 5.74 22.76
N SER A 302 51.13 6.19 23.39
CA SER A 302 52.52 5.79 23.14
C SER A 302 52.68 4.28 23.19
N ARG A 303 53.06 3.67 22.07
CA ARG A 303 53.50 2.26 21.99
C ARG A 303 54.82 2.09 22.76
N PRO A 304 54.95 1.13 23.68
CA PRO A 304 56.25 0.74 24.23
C PRO A 304 57.06 -0.05 23.20
N ALA A 305 58.36 0.25 23.14
CA ALA A 305 59.34 -0.35 22.22
C ALA A 305 59.55 -1.86 22.47
N PRO A 306 59.86 -2.65 21.42
CA PRO A 306 60.11 -4.08 21.55
C PRO A 306 61.46 -4.35 22.23
N LYS A 307 61.46 -5.24 23.23
CA LYS A 307 62.68 -5.74 23.87
C LYS A 307 63.48 -6.63 22.90
N PRO A 308 64.81 -6.54 22.88
CA PRO A 308 65.65 -7.40 22.07
C PRO A 308 65.66 -8.83 22.62
N ARG A 309 65.43 -9.82 21.75
CA ARG A 309 65.69 -11.23 22.06
C ARG A 309 67.20 -11.50 21.95
N LYS A 310 67.73 -12.17 22.97
CA LYS A 310 69.00 -12.90 22.90
C LYS A 310 68.77 -14.25 22.25
#